data_AF-A0A6B9FA51-F1
#
_entry.id   AF-A0A6B9FA51-F1
#
_cell.length_a   1.000
_cell.length_b   1.000
_cell.length_c   1.000
_cell.angle_alpha   90.00
_cell.angle_beta   90.00
_cell.angle_gamma   90.00
#
_symmetry.space_group_name_H-M   'P 1'
#
loop_
_entity.id
_entity.type
_entity.pdbx_description
1 polymer ?
#
loop_
_entity_poly.entity_id
_entity_poly.type
_entity_poly.pdbx_seq_one_letter_code
_entity_poly.pdbx_strand_id
1 'polypeptide(L)'
;MGLSEAEIEARLALLRGRREALDREIADLVLYLELGRRLAGTGTDAGETETRPETRPETRLKIAPGASRDPRPRGPDGPPAGWGDPPPDVVSSPRRVPAAPARPRAELRSAPQVEDAAEDAAEDTAEVAAERPRDGSAEGTGRAEGSGALGAIPPAIPFAEDAAGARRYGRALVGAACAALAEAGRPLHAAEILAVLAGRGFTVPGRDPVAALNTRLWKRAGPDGPLRRVGEATYALAPPA
;
A
#
# COMPACT_ATOMS: atom_id res chain seq x y z
N MET A 1 -26.33 -31.77 3.03
CA MET A 1 -25.67 -33.02 3.47
C MET A 1 -24.38 -32.64 4.17
N GLY A 2 -24.24 -32.92 5.47
CA GLY A 2 -22.98 -32.66 6.18
C GLY A 2 -21.92 -33.68 5.76
N LEU A 3 -20.65 -33.27 5.78
CA LEU A 3 -19.53 -34.20 5.61
C LEU A 3 -19.56 -35.22 6.75
N SER A 4 -19.33 -36.49 6.42
CA SER A 4 -19.15 -37.54 7.42
C SER A 4 -17.87 -37.29 8.23
N GLU A 5 -17.83 -37.83 9.44
CA GLU A 5 -16.66 -37.74 10.32
C GLU A 5 -15.38 -38.22 9.64
N ALA A 6 -15.44 -39.33 8.90
CA ALA A 6 -14.33 -39.88 8.13
C ALA A 6 -13.83 -38.92 7.02
N GLU A 7 -14.73 -38.20 6.35
CA GLU A 7 -14.36 -37.19 5.34
C GLU A 7 -13.69 -35.97 5.99
N ILE A 8 -14.15 -35.58 7.19
CA ILE A 8 -13.55 -34.49 7.96
C ILE A 8 -12.13 -34.88 8.39
N GLU A 9 -11.93 -36.09 8.92
CA GLU A 9 -10.61 -36.60 9.31
C GLU A 9 -9.65 -36.69 8.13
N ALA A 10 -10.11 -37.22 6.99
CA ALA A 10 -9.31 -37.28 5.76
C ALA A 10 -8.90 -35.88 5.29
N ARG A 11 -9.82 -34.92 5.35
CA ARG A 11 -9.53 -33.52 4.99
C ARG A 11 -8.54 -32.88 5.97
N LEU A 12 -8.64 -33.17 7.27
CA LEU A 12 -7.69 -32.69 8.27
C LEU A 12 -6.30 -33.28 8.06
N ALA A 13 -6.19 -34.58 7.75
CA ALA A 13 -4.91 -35.22 7.44
C ALA A 13 -4.25 -34.59 6.20
N LEU A 14 -5.02 -34.34 5.13
CA LEU A 14 -4.54 -33.67 3.93
C LEU A 14 -4.04 -32.25 4.23
N LEU A 15 -4.79 -31.48 5.03
CA LEU A 15 -4.40 -30.12 5.41
C LEU A 15 -3.11 -30.11 6.25
N ARG A 16 -2.93 -31.07 7.16
CA ARG A 16 -1.70 -31.22 7.95
C ARG A 16 -0.51 -31.56 7.06
N GLY A 17 -0.66 -32.50 6.13
CA GLY A 17 0.40 -32.82 5.16
C GLY A 17 0.77 -31.64 4.26
N ARG A 18 -0.23 -30.85 3.81
CA ARG A 18 0.02 -29.62 3.04
C ARG A 18 0.78 -28.58 3.87
N ARG A 19 0.45 -28.43 5.16
CA ARG A 19 1.16 -27.52 6.06
C ARG A 19 2.63 -27.93 6.20
N GLU A 20 2.89 -29.20 6.47
CA GLU A 20 4.26 -29.71 6.61
C GLU A 20 5.08 -29.57 5.31
N ALA A 21 4.45 -29.70 4.15
CA ALA A 21 5.11 -29.44 2.86
C ALA A 21 5.52 -27.98 2.70
N LEU A 22 4.63 -27.04 3.05
CA LEU A 22 4.93 -25.60 3.01
C LEU A 22 6.00 -25.22 4.03
N ASP A 23 5.97 -25.79 5.24
CA ASP A 23 6.97 -25.50 6.27
C ASP A 23 8.38 -25.95 5.83
N ARG A 24 8.50 -27.05 5.09
CA ARG A 24 9.77 -27.48 4.47
C ARG A 24 10.24 -26.54 3.35
N GLU A 25 9.34 -26.14 2.46
CA GLU A 25 9.68 -25.19 1.38
C GLU A 25 10.16 -23.84 1.93
N ILE A 26 9.52 -23.35 3.01
CA ILE A 26 9.95 -22.14 3.70
C ILE A 26 11.35 -22.30 4.28
N ALA A 27 11.64 -23.42 4.96
CA ALA A 27 12.96 -23.67 5.51
C ALA A 27 14.05 -23.70 4.44
N ASP A 28 13.78 -24.34 3.29
CA ASP A 28 14.70 -24.40 2.15
C ASP A 28 14.97 -23.00 1.56
N LEU A 29 13.92 -22.18 1.40
CA LEU A 29 14.07 -20.81 0.89
C LEU A 29 14.84 -19.91 1.87
N VAL A 30 14.60 -20.04 3.17
CA VAL A 30 15.36 -19.31 4.20
C VAL A 30 16.84 -19.67 4.15
N LEU A 31 17.15 -20.97 4.04
CA LEU A 31 18.53 -21.45 3.87
C LEU A 31 19.18 -20.85 2.62
N TYR A 32 18.45 -20.83 1.49
CA TYR A 32 18.97 -20.28 0.24
C TYR A 32 19.25 -18.76 0.33
N LEU A 33 18.37 -18.01 1.00
CA LEU A 33 18.58 -16.58 1.26
C LEU A 33 19.78 -16.32 2.17
N GLU A 34 19.97 -17.13 3.22
CA GLU A 34 21.13 -17.04 4.10
C GLU A 34 22.44 -17.31 3.36
N LEU A 35 22.45 -18.31 2.48
CA LEU A 35 23.60 -18.59 1.62
C LEU A 35 23.89 -17.42 0.69
N GLY A 36 22.86 -16.85 0.05
CA GLY A 36 23.00 -15.65 -0.78
C GLY A 36 23.58 -14.46 -0.03
N ARG A 37 23.13 -14.21 1.21
CA ARG A 37 23.70 -13.16 2.07
C ARG A 37 25.17 -13.40 2.41
N ARG A 38 25.56 -14.65 2.70
CA ARG A 38 26.95 -15.00 3.00
C ARG A 38 27.84 -14.79 1.78
N LEU A 39 27.42 -15.26 0.61
CA LEU A 39 28.18 -15.10 -0.64
C LEU A 39 28.33 -13.63 -1.05
N ALA A 40 27.28 -12.81 -0.86
CA ALA A 40 27.35 -11.38 -1.12
C ALA A 40 28.25 -10.64 -0.11
N GLY A 41 28.20 -11.01 1.17
CA GLY A 41 28.97 -10.38 2.25
C GLY A 41 30.46 -10.71 2.26
N THR A 42 30.88 -11.84 1.68
CA THR A 42 32.30 -12.20 1.54
C THR A 42 33.03 -11.45 0.41
N GLY A 43 32.32 -10.65 -0.40
CA GLY A 43 32.90 -9.88 -1.51
C GLY A 43 33.29 -8.44 -1.19
N THR A 44 32.89 -7.91 -0.03
CA THR A 44 33.06 -6.47 0.32
C THR A 44 33.99 -6.21 1.49
N ASP A 45 34.54 -7.24 2.13
CA ASP A 45 35.49 -7.13 3.24
C ASP A 45 36.93 -7.50 2.84
N ALA A 46 37.28 -7.32 1.56
CA ALA A 46 38.68 -7.15 1.17
C ALA A 46 39.05 -5.67 1.30
N GLY A 47 39.28 -5.25 2.54
CA GLY A 47 39.87 -3.95 2.86
C GLY A 47 41.18 -3.75 2.10
N GLU A 48 41.13 -2.90 1.08
CA GLU A 48 41.65 -1.54 1.13
C GLU A 48 42.61 -1.19 2.29
N THR A 49 43.69 -1.95 2.47
CA THR A 49 44.96 -1.45 3.01
C THR A 49 46.10 -2.38 2.57
N GLU A 50 46.64 -2.19 1.37
CA GLU A 50 48.07 -2.47 1.19
C GLU A 50 48.70 -1.52 0.17
N THR A 51 49.42 -0.56 0.75
CA THR A 51 50.52 0.21 0.21
C THR A 51 51.22 -0.40 -0.99
N ARG A 52 51.20 0.35 -2.09
CA ARG A 52 52.18 0.33 -3.19
C ARG A 52 53.63 0.25 -2.65
N PRO A 53 54.40 -0.80 -2.93
CA PRO A 53 55.85 -0.70 -3.06
C PRO A 53 56.17 -0.45 -4.53
N GLU A 54 56.71 0.73 -4.76
CA GLU A 54 57.35 1.12 -5.99
C GLU A 54 58.64 0.33 -6.16
N THR A 55 58.66 -0.66 -7.07
CA THR A 55 59.90 -1.18 -7.64
C THR A 55 59.76 -1.34 -9.14
N ARG A 56 60.41 -0.40 -9.84
CA ARG A 56 60.73 -0.38 -11.27
C ARG A 56 61.75 -1.49 -11.59
N PRO A 57 61.74 -2.05 -12.81
CA PRO A 57 62.81 -1.74 -13.76
C PRO A 57 62.23 -1.45 -15.16
N GLU A 58 62.47 -0.26 -15.71
CA GLU A 58 63.48 -0.02 -16.75
C GLU A 58 63.25 -0.85 -18.02
N THR A 59 62.47 -0.28 -18.94
CA THR A 59 62.73 -0.48 -20.37
C THR A 59 62.84 0.86 -21.06
N ARG A 60 64.04 1.08 -21.57
CA ARG A 60 64.62 2.26 -22.21
C ARG A 60 64.17 2.33 -23.67
N LEU A 61 63.54 3.44 -24.10
CA LEU A 61 63.46 3.80 -25.52
C LEU A 61 63.56 5.32 -25.75
N LYS A 62 64.82 5.73 -25.96
CA LYS A 62 65.39 6.65 -26.97
C LYS A 62 64.54 7.77 -27.65
N ILE A 63 65.08 9.01 -27.53
CA ILE A 63 65.31 10.07 -28.55
C ILE A 63 64.04 10.90 -28.95
N ALA A 64 64.00 12.24 -29.04
CA ALA A 64 64.96 13.29 -29.43
C ALA A 64 64.70 14.68 -28.76
N PRO A 65 65.63 15.66 -28.87
CA PRO A 65 65.46 17.01 -28.34
C PRO A 65 64.97 18.01 -29.40
N GLY A 66 64.15 18.99 -29.02
CA GLY A 66 63.69 20.04 -29.93
C GLY A 66 62.97 21.20 -29.26
N ALA A 67 63.72 22.28 -29.04
CA ALA A 67 63.34 23.69 -29.13
C ALA A 67 62.07 24.23 -28.43
N SER A 68 62.32 25.05 -27.40
CA SER A 68 61.97 26.48 -27.34
C SER A 68 60.54 26.92 -27.71
N ARG A 69 59.81 27.47 -26.72
CA ARG A 69 59.39 28.90 -26.69
C ARG A 69 58.39 29.15 -25.55
N ASP A 70 58.82 29.99 -24.62
CA ASP A 70 57.94 30.93 -23.91
C ASP A 70 57.47 31.98 -24.94
N PRO A 71 56.19 32.40 -24.91
CA PRO A 71 55.96 33.77 -24.45
C PRO A 71 54.64 33.96 -23.67
N ARG A 72 54.71 34.65 -22.54
CA ARG A 72 53.64 35.58 -22.10
C ARG A 72 53.82 36.93 -22.82
N PRO A 73 52.74 37.69 -23.11
CA PRO A 73 52.29 38.70 -22.14
C PRO A 73 50.77 39.02 -22.07
N ARG A 74 50.37 39.56 -20.90
CA ARG A 74 49.27 40.49 -20.51
C ARG A 74 48.20 40.84 -21.57
N GLY A 75 46.89 40.61 -21.34
CA GLY A 75 45.93 41.39 -20.52
C GLY A 75 45.00 42.24 -21.44
N PRO A 76 43.94 42.98 -21.02
CA PRO A 76 43.15 43.04 -19.79
C PRO A 76 41.60 42.96 -20.07
N ASP A 77 40.78 43.41 -19.11
CA ASP A 77 39.34 43.78 -19.18
C ASP A 77 38.35 42.86 -18.45
N GLY A 78 37.67 43.48 -17.48
CA GLY A 78 36.76 42.87 -16.52
C GLY A 78 35.30 42.76 -16.98
N PRO A 79 34.33 42.87 -16.05
CA PRO A 79 33.24 41.90 -15.84
C PRO A 79 31.92 42.29 -16.57
N PRO A 80 30.85 41.45 -16.57
CA PRO A 80 29.89 41.47 -15.46
C PRO A 80 29.16 40.14 -15.17
N ALA A 81 28.40 40.16 -14.07
CA ALA A 81 27.38 39.18 -13.70
C ALA A 81 26.17 39.18 -14.65
N GLY A 82 25.48 38.03 -14.77
CA GLY A 82 24.03 38.00 -14.98
C GLY A 82 23.47 37.04 -16.04
N TRP A 83 22.68 36.08 -15.57
CA TRP A 83 21.46 35.48 -16.16
C TRP A 83 21.48 34.95 -17.60
N GLY A 84 21.39 33.62 -17.72
CA GLY A 84 20.88 32.91 -18.89
C GLY A 84 20.15 31.64 -18.45
N ASP A 85 18.91 31.46 -18.90
CA ASP A 85 17.91 30.45 -18.52
C ASP A 85 18.37 28.97 -18.51
N PRO A 86 17.71 28.10 -17.70
CA PRO A 86 17.82 26.65 -17.85
C PRO A 86 17.17 26.18 -19.17
N PRO A 87 17.73 25.16 -19.85
CA PRO A 87 17.10 24.59 -21.05
C PRO A 87 15.81 23.83 -20.71
N PRO A 88 14.79 23.85 -21.60
CA PRO A 88 13.54 23.14 -21.37
C PRO A 88 13.66 21.62 -21.60
N ASP A 89 12.92 20.89 -20.76
CA ASP A 89 12.34 19.56 -20.90
C ASP A 89 12.94 18.58 -21.92
N VAL A 90 13.67 17.58 -21.41
CA VAL A 90 13.88 16.31 -22.11
C VAL A 90 12.91 15.27 -21.56
N VAL A 91 11.77 15.19 -22.23
CA VAL A 91 10.71 14.20 -22.04
C VAL A 91 11.27 12.81 -22.33
N SER A 92 11.40 11.95 -21.31
CA SER A 92 11.66 10.53 -21.50
C SER A 92 10.34 9.78 -21.66
N SER A 93 10.10 9.30 -22.87
CA SER A 93 8.97 8.42 -23.21
C SER A 93 9.47 7.10 -23.81
N PRO A 94 8.65 6.03 -23.75
CA PRO A 94 9.06 4.68 -23.41
C PRO A 94 9.49 3.86 -24.63
N ARG A 95 10.50 2.99 -24.46
CA ARG A 95 10.98 2.10 -25.53
C ARG A 95 10.23 0.77 -25.55
N ARG A 96 9.70 0.47 -26.73
CA ARG A 96 8.93 -0.69 -27.17
C ARG A 96 9.59 -2.04 -26.88
N VAL A 97 8.74 -3.01 -26.52
CA VAL A 97 9.01 -4.46 -26.57
C VAL A 97 8.75 -4.97 -28.00
N PRO A 98 9.60 -5.85 -28.57
CA PRO A 98 9.42 -6.39 -29.92
C PRO A 98 8.36 -7.50 -30.01
N ALA A 99 7.73 -7.55 -31.18
CA ALA A 99 6.65 -8.45 -31.57
C ALA A 99 7.09 -9.93 -31.70
N ALA A 100 6.24 -10.84 -31.23
CA ALA A 100 6.34 -12.27 -31.46
C ALA A 100 5.52 -12.71 -32.70
N PRO A 101 5.92 -13.80 -33.39
CA PRO A 101 5.37 -14.20 -34.69
C PRO A 101 4.05 -14.97 -34.62
N ALA A 102 3.28 -14.83 -35.70
CA ALA A 102 2.00 -15.49 -35.94
C ALA A 102 2.08 -17.02 -36.07
N ARG A 103 1.09 -17.72 -35.51
CA ARG A 103 0.76 -19.13 -35.78
C ARG A 103 -0.76 -19.34 -35.86
N PRO A 104 -1.23 -20.41 -36.51
CA PRO A 104 -2.30 -20.35 -37.50
C PRO A 104 -3.71 -20.61 -36.95
N ARG A 105 -4.65 -20.16 -37.78
CA ARG A 105 -6.10 -20.22 -37.69
C ARG A 105 -6.63 -21.54 -38.27
N ALA A 106 -7.37 -22.33 -37.49
CA ALA A 106 -8.44 -23.25 -37.92
C ALA A 106 -9.15 -23.80 -36.66
N GLU A 107 -10.38 -23.36 -36.37
CA GLU A 107 -11.65 -24.15 -36.50
C GLU A 107 -11.94 -25.03 -35.28
N LEU A 108 -13.14 -25.15 -34.68
CA LEU A 108 -14.50 -24.63 -34.86
C LEU A 108 -15.33 -25.18 -33.67
N ARG A 109 -16.41 -24.49 -33.25
CA ARG A 109 -17.61 -24.98 -32.48
C ARG A 109 -17.42 -25.26 -30.98
N SER A 110 -18.30 -24.87 -30.05
CA SER A 110 -19.62 -24.23 -30.06
C SER A 110 -19.84 -23.51 -28.72
N ALA A 111 -20.38 -22.30 -28.76
CA ALA A 111 -20.96 -21.59 -27.62
C ALA A 111 -22.49 -21.54 -27.80
N PRO A 112 -23.29 -21.62 -26.73
CA PRO A 112 -24.61 -21.04 -26.72
C PRO A 112 -24.64 -19.73 -25.90
N GLN A 113 -25.32 -18.76 -26.50
CA GLN A 113 -25.72 -17.46 -25.99
C GLN A 113 -26.85 -17.58 -24.96
N VAL A 114 -26.95 -16.60 -24.07
CA VAL A 114 -28.18 -16.01 -23.48
C VAL A 114 -27.72 -14.71 -22.81
N GLU A 115 -27.86 -13.55 -23.46
CA GLU A 115 -29.06 -12.70 -23.57
C GLU A 115 -29.52 -12.06 -22.25
N ASP A 116 -29.51 -10.73 -22.31
CA ASP A 116 -30.36 -9.73 -21.66
C ASP A 116 -30.86 -9.95 -20.23
N ALA A 117 -30.39 -9.06 -19.36
CA ALA A 117 -31.19 -8.49 -18.29
C ALA A 117 -30.72 -7.05 -18.03
N ALA A 118 -31.04 -6.17 -18.98
CA ALA A 118 -31.33 -4.78 -18.67
C ALA A 118 -32.75 -4.70 -18.06
N GLU A 119 -32.99 -3.64 -17.30
CA GLU A 119 -34.30 -3.18 -16.79
C GLU A 119 -34.83 -3.90 -15.54
N ASP A 120 -34.49 -3.36 -14.36
CA ASP A 120 -35.53 -2.89 -13.41
C ASP A 120 -34.91 -1.93 -12.38
N ALA A 121 -34.85 -0.66 -12.76
CA ALA A 121 -34.49 0.45 -11.88
C ALA A 121 -35.22 1.71 -12.36
N ALA A 122 -36.53 1.74 -12.12
CA ALA A 122 -37.31 2.96 -12.16
C ALA A 122 -38.45 2.86 -11.13
N GLU A 123 -38.77 4.00 -10.54
CA GLU A 123 -39.85 4.25 -9.58
C GLU A 123 -39.54 3.91 -8.12
N ASP A 124 -39.07 4.91 -7.36
CA ASP A 124 -39.99 5.60 -6.44
C ASP A 124 -39.29 6.81 -5.77
N THR A 125 -39.29 7.95 -6.47
CA THR A 125 -39.17 9.29 -5.85
C THR A 125 -39.93 10.31 -6.70
N ALA A 126 -41.17 10.61 -6.33
CA ALA A 126 -41.83 11.91 -6.53
C ALA A 126 -43.09 11.93 -5.63
N GLU A 127 -43.05 12.63 -4.49
CA GLU A 127 -43.53 14.02 -4.44
C GLU A 127 -45.07 14.10 -4.40
N VAL A 128 -45.64 13.82 -3.22
CA VAL A 128 -46.99 14.29 -2.88
C VAL A 128 -46.85 15.69 -2.29
N ALA A 129 -47.06 16.67 -3.14
CA ALA A 129 -47.28 18.05 -2.74
C ALA A 129 -48.67 18.22 -2.11
N ALA A 130 -48.67 18.80 -0.91
CA ALA A 130 -49.63 19.77 -0.41
C ALA A 130 -51.13 19.45 -0.46
N GLU A 131 -51.70 19.11 0.70
CA GLU A 131 -52.87 19.83 1.20
C GLU A 131 -52.87 19.93 2.73
N ARG A 132 -52.99 21.18 3.21
CA ARG A 132 -53.09 21.61 4.62
C ARG A 132 -54.40 21.12 5.26
N PRO A 133 -54.41 20.91 6.59
CA PRO A 133 -54.97 21.93 7.48
C PRO A 133 -54.09 22.23 8.71
N ARG A 134 -54.27 23.45 9.23
CA ARG A 134 -53.60 24.04 10.39
C ARG A 134 -54.21 23.53 11.70
N ASP A 135 -53.38 23.31 12.73
CA ASP A 135 -53.33 24.09 13.99
C ASP A 135 -52.60 23.33 15.12
N GLY A 136 -51.86 24.09 15.95
CA GLY A 136 -51.31 23.65 17.24
C GLY A 136 -49.80 23.37 17.22
N SER A 137 -48.93 24.36 17.41
CA SER A 137 -48.33 24.74 18.71
C SER A 137 -47.68 23.58 19.49
N ALA A 138 -46.34 23.60 19.55
CA ALA A 138 -45.53 23.76 20.78
C ALA A 138 -44.23 22.93 20.74
N GLU A 139 -43.12 23.62 21.01
CA GLU A 139 -41.90 23.13 21.69
C GLU A 139 -41.12 21.99 20.98
N GLY A 140 -39.93 22.24 20.45
CA GLY A 140 -38.77 22.61 21.25
C GLY A 140 -37.99 21.35 21.61
N THR A 141 -36.96 21.02 20.84
CA THR A 141 -35.67 20.47 21.31
C THR A 141 -34.79 20.13 20.11
N GLY A 142 -33.65 20.79 20.03
CA GLY A 142 -32.59 20.40 19.12
C GLY A 142 -31.88 19.11 19.57
N ARG A 143 -31.41 18.35 18.58
CA ARG A 143 -30.31 17.37 18.70
C ARG A 143 -29.89 17.03 17.27
N ALA A 144 -28.88 17.65 16.66
CA ALA A 144 -27.47 17.39 16.90
C ALA A 144 -27.18 15.90 17.19
N GLU A 145 -27.18 15.06 16.16
CA GLU A 145 -26.55 13.73 16.23
C GLU A 145 -25.02 13.89 16.25
N GLY A 146 -24.54 14.48 17.33
CA GLY A 146 -23.16 14.39 17.76
C GLY A 146 -23.07 13.43 18.93
N SER A 147 -22.01 12.61 18.91
CA SER A 147 -21.26 12.25 20.11
C SER A 147 -21.91 11.29 21.12
N GLY A 148 -21.22 10.16 21.34
CA GLY A 148 -21.19 9.55 22.67
C GLY A 148 -22.20 8.44 22.95
N ALA A 149 -22.48 7.55 22.00
CA ALA A 149 -22.84 6.20 22.42
C ALA A 149 -21.55 5.43 22.70
N LEU A 150 -21.09 5.42 23.96
CA LEU A 150 -20.32 4.31 24.51
C LEU A 150 -21.23 3.06 24.54
N GLY A 151 -21.74 2.68 23.36
CA GLY A 151 -22.48 1.46 23.16
C GLY A 151 -21.51 0.31 23.38
N ALA A 152 -21.98 -0.73 24.07
CA ALA A 152 -21.24 -1.97 24.22
C ALA A 152 -20.59 -2.34 22.87
N ILE A 153 -19.29 -2.63 22.91
CA ILE A 153 -18.54 -2.99 21.70
C ILE A 153 -19.29 -4.14 21.03
N PRO A 154 -19.73 -3.98 19.77
CA PRO A 154 -20.41 -5.07 19.09
C PRO A 154 -19.49 -6.29 19.07
N PRO A 155 -20.02 -7.51 19.19
CA PRO A 155 -19.18 -8.70 19.13
C PRO A 155 -18.46 -8.76 17.77
N ALA A 156 -17.22 -9.28 17.79
CA ALA A 156 -16.48 -9.54 16.57
C ALA A 156 -17.06 -10.78 15.88
N ILE A 157 -18.06 -10.56 15.01
CA ILE A 157 -18.71 -11.64 14.27
C ILE A 157 -17.98 -11.85 12.93
N PRO A 158 -17.64 -13.09 12.56
CA PRO A 158 -17.13 -13.42 11.23
C PRO A 158 -18.12 -13.02 10.14
N PHE A 159 -17.61 -12.50 9.01
CA PHE A 159 -18.47 -12.07 7.90
C PHE A 159 -19.31 -13.22 7.30
N ALA A 160 -18.80 -14.45 7.36
CA ALA A 160 -19.50 -15.64 6.87
C ALA A 160 -20.69 -16.04 7.74
N GLU A 161 -20.73 -15.61 9.00
CA GLU A 161 -21.78 -15.92 9.96
C GLU A 161 -22.87 -14.83 9.96
N ASP A 162 -22.48 -13.56 10.04
CA ASP A 162 -23.39 -12.43 9.91
C ASP A 162 -22.70 -11.25 9.20
N ALA A 163 -23.05 -11.06 7.92
CA ALA A 163 -22.53 -9.95 7.13
C ALA A 163 -22.96 -8.58 7.68
N ALA A 164 -24.17 -8.47 8.25
CA ALA A 164 -24.66 -7.21 8.83
C ALA A 164 -23.93 -6.91 10.14
N GLY A 165 -23.72 -7.93 10.98
CA GLY A 165 -22.92 -7.88 12.19
C GLY A 165 -21.47 -7.47 11.93
N ALA A 166 -20.83 -8.12 10.96
CA ALA A 166 -19.46 -7.77 10.57
C ALA A 166 -19.34 -6.33 10.03
N ARG A 167 -20.36 -5.82 9.32
CA ARG A 167 -20.41 -4.40 8.88
C ARG A 167 -20.61 -3.44 10.04
N ARG A 168 -21.49 -3.76 11.01
CA ARG A 168 -21.68 -2.97 12.24
C ARG A 168 -20.38 -2.91 13.04
N TYR A 169 -19.74 -4.06 13.23
CA TYR A 169 -18.44 -4.16 13.89
C TYR A 169 -17.36 -3.34 13.17
N GLY A 170 -17.29 -3.45 11.83
CA GLY A 170 -16.37 -2.65 11.02
C GLY A 170 -16.57 -1.15 11.17
N ARG A 171 -17.82 -0.67 11.23
CA ARG A 171 -18.12 0.75 11.49
C ARG A 171 -17.71 1.19 12.90
N ALA A 172 -18.03 0.38 13.91
CA ALA A 172 -17.63 0.65 15.30
C ALA A 172 -16.11 0.73 15.46
N LEU A 173 -15.38 -0.18 14.81
CA LEU A 173 -13.92 -0.20 14.79
C LEU A 173 -13.33 1.07 14.13
N VAL A 174 -13.89 1.53 13.02
CA VAL A 174 -13.47 2.79 12.38
C VAL A 174 -13.78 3.99 13.28
N GLY A 175 -14.97 4.02 13.89
CA GLY A 175 -15.33 5.07 14.85
C GLY A 175 -14.37 5.13 16.04
N ALA A 176 -14.01 3.98 16.61
CA ALA A 176 -13.04 3.88 17.70
C ALA A 176 -11.63 4.30 17.27
N ALA A 177 -11.23 4.02 16.02
CA ALA A 177 -9.96 4.49 15.48
C ALA A 177 -9.93 6.02 15.32
N CYS A 178 -11.03 6.63 14.86
CA CYS A 178 -11.17 8.09 14.81
C CYS A 178 -11.10 8.70 16.22
N ALA A 179 -11.77 8.10 17.21
CA ALA A 179 -11.69 8.55 18.60
C ALA A 179 -10.26 8.46 19.15
N ALA A 180 -9.52 7.39 18.86
CA ALA A 180 -8.12 7.25 19.25
C ALA A 180 -7.23 8.37 18.65
N LEU A 181 -7.45 8.72 17.38
CA LEU A 181 -6.75 9.84 16.73
C LEU A 181 -7.13 11.20 17.33
N ALA A 182 -8.40 11.40 17.67
CA ALA A 182 -8.89 12.62 18.32
C ALA A 182 -8.23 12.80 19.69
N GLU A 183 -8.24 11.76 20.52
CA GLU A 183 -7.65 11.75 21.86
C GLU A 183 -6.13 11.96 21.83
N ALA A 184 -5.44 11.39 20.85
CA ALA A 184 -4.00 11.53 20.73
C ALA A 184 -3.56 12.93 20.24
N GLY A 185 -4.44 13.67 19.55
CA GLY A 185 -4.13 15.00 19.02
C GLY A 185 -2.98 15.03 18.00
N ARG A 186 -2.54 13.86 17.49
CA ARG A 186 -1.43 13.70 16.53
C ARG A 186 -1.72 12.55 15.56
N PRO A 187 -1.07 12.53 14.39
CA PRO A 187 -1.12 11.35 13.53
C PRO A 187 -0.56 10.11 14.23
N LEU A 188 -1.21 8.96 13.99
CA LEU A 188 -0.80 7.67 14.57
C LEU A 188 -0.56 6.65 13.46
N HIS A 189 0.43 5.79 13.67
CA HIS A 189 0.64 4.62 12.84
C HIS A 189 -0.44 3.57 13.09
N ALA A 190 -0.78 2.74 12.09
CA ALA A 190 -1.79 1.69 12.21
C ALA A 190 -1.52 0.73 13.38
N ALA A 191 -0.25 0.46 13.69
CA ALA A 191 0.14 -0.36 14.85
C ALA A 191 -0.21 0.32 16.20
N GLU A 192 0.00 1.64 16.31
CA GLU A 192 -0.37 2.40 17.52
C GLU A 192 -1.90 2.43 17.69
N ILE A 193 -2.63 2.68 16.59
CA ILE A 193 -4.09 2.64 16.59
C ILE A 193 -4.58 1.26 17.03
N LEU A 194 -3.99 0.18 16.51
CA LEU A 194 -4.34 -1.18 16.89
C LEU A 194 -4.12 -1.43 18.39
N ALA A 195 -3.02 -0.95 18.97
CA ALA A 195 -2.75 -1.09 20.40
C ALA A 195 -3.83 -0.41 21.26
N VAL A 196 -4.25 0.80 20.88
CA VAL A 196 -5.35 1.52 21.55
C VAL A 196 -6.67 0.76 21.41
N LEU A 197 -6.98 0.25 20.22
CA LEU A 197 -8.18 -0.54 19.95
C LEU A 197 -8.22 -1.84 20.75
N ALA A 198 -7.10 -2.55 20.82
CA ALA A 198 -6.97 -3.77 21.61
C ALA A 198 -7.16 -3.51 23.11
N GLY A 199 -6.59 -2.41 23.62
CA GLY A 199 -6.81 -1.96 25.00
C GLY A 199 -8.28 -1.62 25.32
N ARG A 200 -9.07 -1.30 24.28
CA ARG A 200 -10.51 -1.08 24.39
C ARG A 200 -11.33 -2.36 24.19
N GLY A 201 -10.71 -3.49 23.83
CA GLY A 201 -11.41 -4.77 23.60
C GLY A 201 -11.83 -5.03 22.15
N PHE A 202 -11.40 -4.19 21.19
CA PHE A 202 -11.57 -4.50 19.77
C PHE A 202 -10.53 -5.50 19.29
N THR A 203 -10.98 -6.48 18.51
CA THR A 203 -10.12 -7.41 17.77
C THR A 203 -10.17 -7.13 16.26
N VAL A 204 -9.04 -7.32 15.58
CA VAL A 204 -8.97 -7.23 14.12
C VAL A 204 -8.64 -8.62 13.57
N PRO A 205 -9.58 -9.28 12.86
CA PRO A 205 -9.33 -10.63 12.36
C PRO A 205 -8.34 -10.62 11.19
N GLY A 206 -7.44 -11.60 11.15
CA GLY A 206 -6.46 -11.79 10.09
C GLY A 206 -5.14 -12.38 10.62
N ARG A 207 -4.30 -12.89 9.70
CA ARG A 207 -2.93 -13.35 10.03
C ARG A 207 -2.02 -12.21 10.49
N ASP A 208 -2.22 -11.03 9.89
CA ASP A 208 -1.58 -9.78 10.28
C ASP A 208 -2.67 -8.73 10.60
N PRO A 209 -2.93 -8.47 11.89
CA PRO A 209 -3.98 -7.53 12.30
C PRO A 209 -3.63 -6.08 11.95
N VAL A 210 -2.34 -5.72 11.88
CA VAL A 210 -1.91 -4.35 11.50
C VAL A 210 -2.18 -4.12 10.03
N ALA A 211 -1.80 -5.05 9.15
CA ALA A 211 -2.08 -4.95 7.71
C ALA A 211 -3.59 -4.97 7.42
N ALA A 212 -4.35 -5.80 8.14
CA ALA A 212 -5.80 -5.85 8.03
C ALA A 212 -6.46 -4.53 8.45
N LEU A 213 -6.02 -3.95 9.57
CA LEU A 213 -6.48 -2.63 10.00
C LEU A 213 -6.10 -1.55 8.98
N ASN A 214 -4.85 -1.54 8.53
CA ASN A 214 -4.34 -0.57 7.56
C ASN A 214 -5.18 -0.55 6.27
N THR A 215 -5.52 -1.72 5.73
CA THR A 215 -6.36 -1.82 4.52
C THR A 215 -7.77 -1.26 4.76
N ARG A 216 -8.33 -1.45 5.96
CA ARG A 216 -9.64 -0.89 6.32
C ARG A 216 -9.60 0.64 6.46
N LEU A 217 -8.58 1.16 7.14
CA LEU A 217 -8.41 2.61 7.33
C LEU A 217 -8.13 3.30 6.00
N TRP A 218 -7.29 2.72 5.14
CA TRP A 218 -7.03 3.26 3.80
C TRP A 218 -8.31 3.35 2.96
N LYS A 219 -9.17 2.33 2.96
CA LYS A 219 -10.47 2.36 2.27
C LYS A 219 -11.44 3.43 2.81
N ARG A 220 -11.12 4.06 3.94
CA ARG A 220 -11.88 5.15 4.56
C ARG A 220 -11.12 6.47 4.55
N ALA A 221 -9.87 6.46 4.11
CA ALA A 221 -9.07 7.65 3.89
C ALA A 221 -9.29 8.13 2.45
N GLY A 222 -10.39 8.85 2.24
CA GLY A 222 -10.77 9.47 0.96
C GLY A 222 -11.11 10.95 1.16
N PRO A 223 -11.40 11.70 0.07
CA PRO A 223 -11.70 13.13 0.14
C PRO A 223 -12.87 13.45 1.08
N ASP A 224 -13.90 12.59 1.10
CA ASP A 224 -15.07 12.72 1.98
C ASP A 224 -15.00 11.79 3.21
N GLY A 225 -13.82 11.22 3.47
CA GLY A 225 -13.60 10.27 4.55
C GLY A 225 -13.26 10.96 5.87
N PRO A 226 -13.54 10.32 7.02
CA PRO A 226 -13.18 10.87 8.33
C PRO A 226 -11.67 10.84 8.62
N LEU A 227 -10.89 10.21 7.73
CA LEU A 227 -9.47 9.96 7.90
C LEU A 227 -8.71 10.53 6.71
N ARG A 228 -7.50 11.03 6.98
CA ARG A 228 -6.51 11.35 5.96
C ARG A 228 -5.27 10.50 6.19
N ARG A 229 -4.74 9.90 5.13
CA ARG A 229 -3.44 9.22 5.18
C ARG A 229 -2.33 10.25 4.99
N VAL A 230 -1.43 10.36 5.96
CA VAL A 230 -0.32 11.34 5.96
C VAL A 230 1.05 10.71 5.71
N GLY A 231 1.14 9.38 5.76
CA GLY A 231 2.37 8.64 5.50
C GLY A 231 2.13 7.15 5.30
N GLU A 232 3.19 6.35 5.39
CA GLU A 232 3.07 4.90 5.36
C GLU A 232 2.32 4.40 6.58
N ALA A 233 1.14 3.80 6.35
CA ALA A 233 0.19 3.34 7.37
C ALA A 233 -0.07 4.34 8.52
N THR A 234 0.15 5.64 8.28
CA THR A 234 0.02 6.70 9.28
C THR A 234 -1.19 7.55 8.92
N TYR A 235 -2.08 7.70 9.89
CA TYR A 235 -3.40 8.29 9.71
C TYR A 235 -3.59 9.48 10.64
N ALA A 236 -4.32 10.48 10.17
CA ALA A 236 -4.79 11.62 10.93
C ALA A 236 -6.30 11.79 10.70
N LEU A 237 -6.97 12.56 11.57
CA LEU A 237 -8.34 12.98 11.29
C LEU A 237 -8.35 13.91 10.08
N ALA A 238 -9.35 13.74 9.22
CA ALA A 238 -9.63 14.71 8.17
C ALA A 238 -10.17 16.01 8.81
N PRO A 239 -9.87 17.19 8.23
CA PRO A 239 -10.53 18.42 8.64
C PRO A 239 -12.05 18.29 8.43
N PRO A 240 -12.88 18.91 9.28
CA PRO A 240 -14.31 18.99 9.01
C PRO A 240 -14.53 19.67 7.66
N ALA A 241 -15.39 19.08 6.82
CA ALA A 241 -15.81 19.64 5.55
C ALA A 241 -16.70 20.88 5.75
#